data_AF-A0A6C0IUE5-F1
#
_entry.id   AF-A0A6C0IUE5-F1
#
_cell.length_a   1.000
_cell.length_b   1.000
_cell.length_c   1.000
_cell.angle_alpha   90.00
_cell.angle_beta   90.00
_cell.angle_gamma   90.00
#
_symmetry.space_group_name_H-M   'P 1'
#
loop_
_entity.id
_entity.type
_entity.pdbx_description
1 polymer ?
#
loop_
_entity_poly.entity_id
_entity_poly.type
_entity_poly.pdbx_seq_one_letter_code
_entity_poly.pdbx_strand_id
1 'polypeptide(L)'
;MELNEDFKSIIRNYLKAKKNSNNKQKFLGYLEKIILLFNKDIPITESNKEYIESIKKYTYENISYLINKSLSKSNKLANMGVFNLISEGNLECITDTDSTYNYEIYNNEGLTPLHRCINVGDTAILKELFKKGEKIDLVNKDGHTLLEYACLQQDPNVILFLINHGADMKKHLYFRNNIKLHLAINDIDTANIAKICLIDKESSDKIDLNFLFEYITPTTKIGLDDIEFKDFINNISNVVSKFPTDSQNSIITIWKEELSYQLKNQLGCPTNYLEIVLMNMVPFIEYDFNISNRNILTNEIIILIKHLILKNNYIFDIKFSKQLIDKIWEDYKNILSYDYLGLIINHIFSKVRQK
;
A
#
# COMPACT_ATOMS: atom_id res chain seq x y z
N MET A 1 2.06 -54.92 -42.63
CA MET A 1 1.12 -54.81 -41.50
C MET A 1 0.12 -53.73 -41.84
N GLU A 2 -1.12 -54.11 -42.11
CA GLU A 2 -2.20 -53.13 -42.28
C GLU A 2 -2.37 -52.39 -40.95
N LEU A 3 -2.21 -51.07 -40.99
CA LEU A 3 -2.47 -50.22 -39.83
C LEU A 3 -3.92 -50.47 -39.39
N ASN A 4 -4.11 -50.77 -38.11
CA ASN A 4 -5.44 -50.89 -37.51
C ASN A 4 -6.32 -49.71 -37.96
N GLU A 5 -7.55 -49.98 -38.40
CA GLU A 5 -8.47 -48.95 -38.89
C GLU A 5 -8.70 -47.83 -37.87
N ASP A 6 -8.68 -48.14 -36.57
CA ASP A 6 -8.76 -47.15 -35.50
C ASP A 6 -7.53 -46.24 -35.48
N PHE A 7 -6.33 -46.77 -35.73
CA PHE A 7 -5.10 -45.98 -35.79
C PHE A 7 -5.02 -45.12 -37.06
N LYS A 8 -5.48 -45.62 -38.23
CA LYS A 8 -5.65 -44.80 -39.44
C LYS A 8 -6.65 -43.66 -39.18
N SER A 9 -7.73 -43.94 -38.45
CA SER A 9 -8.73 -42.95 -38.05
C SER A 9 -8.14 -41.88 -37.13
N ILE A 10 -7.29 -42.25 -36.17
CA ILE A 10 -6.55 -41.29 -35.32
C ILE A 10 -5.70 -40.35 -36.16
N ILE A 11 -4.87 -40.88 -37.07
CA ILE A 11 -4.00 -40.07 -37.92
C ILE A 11 -4.84 -39.11 -38.80
N ARG A 12 -5.94 -39.60 -39.39
CA ARG A 12 -6.84 -38.76 -40.20
C ARG A 12 -7.43 -37.61 -39.37
N ASN A 13 -7.91 -37.89 -38.15
CA ASN A 13 -8.46 -36.85 -37.28
C ASN A 13 -7.38 -35.88 -36.78
N TYR A 14 -6.16 -36.36 -36.50
CA TYR A 14 -5.01 -35.52 -36.13
C TYR A 14 -4.63 -34.54 -37.24
N LEU A 15 -4.52 -35.00 -38.49
CA LEU A 15 -4.22 -34.14 -39.63
C LEU A 15 -5.34 -33.14 -39.90
N LYS A 16 -6.60 -33.58 -39.75
CA LYS A 16 -7.76 -32.68 -39.86
C LYS A 16 -7.80 -31.64 -38.75
N ALA A 17 -7.41 -31.98 -37.52
CA ALA A 17 -7.27 -31.04 -36.41
C ALA A 17 -6.22 -29.97 -36.76
N LYS A 18 -5.01 -30.37 -37.17
CA LYS A 18 -3.96 -29.43 -37.59
C LYS A 18 -4.39 -28.49 -38.70
N LYS A 19 -5.10 -29.00 -39.72
CA LYS A 19 -5.58 -28.18 -40.86
C LYS A 19 -6.71 -27.21 -40.47
N ASN A 20 -7.47 -27.52 -39.42
CA ASN A 20 -8.62 -26.73 -38.98
C ASN A 20 -8.38 -25.98 -37.66
N SER A 21 -7.12 -25.73 -37.27
CA SER A 21 -6.76 -25.02 -36.03
C SER A 21 -7.49 -23.67 -35.85
N ASN A 22 -7.84 -23.01 -36.96
CA ASN A 22 -8.51 -21.71 -36.97
C ASN A 22 -10.02 -21.79 -36.71
N ASN A 23 -10.66 -22.96 -36.92
CA ASN A 23 -12.09 -23.16 -36.67
C ASN A 23 -12.29 -23.96 -35.37
N LYS A 24 -12.59 -23.24 -34.28
CA LYS A 24 -12.66 -23.81 -32.92
C LYS A 24 -13.58 -25.04 -32.80
N GLN A 25 -14.76 -25.00 -33.43
CA GLN A 25 -15.76 -26.08 -33.31
C GLN A 25 -15.32 -27.34 -34.06
N LYS A 26 -14.83 -27.19 -35.30
CA LYS A 26 -14.29 -28.31 -36.07
C LYS A 26 -13.02 -28.88 -35.43
N PHE A 27 -12.15 -28.01 -34.94
CA PHE A 27 -10.91 -28.38 -34.25
C PHE A 27 -11.18 -29.23 -33.02
N LEU A 28 -12.06 -28.78 -32.12
CA LEU A 28 -12.45 -29.51 -30.91
C LEU A 28 -13.08 -30.87 -31.25
N GLY A 29 -14.00 -30.91 -32.21
CA GLY A 29 -14.65 -32.16 -32.63
C GLY A 29 -13.69 -33.19 -33.24
N TYR A 30 -12.53 -32.77 -33.77
CA TYR A 30 -11.48 -33.71 -34.20
C TYR A 30 -10.64 -34.20 -33.01
N LEU A 31 -10.33 -33.34 -32.04
CA LEU A 31 -9.58 -33.72 -30.82
C LEU A 31 -10.39 -34.70 -29.94
N GLU A 32 -11.70 -34.49 -29.79
CA GLU A 32 -12.60 -35.40 -29.08
C GLU A 32 -12.64 -36.81 -29.70
N LYS A 33 -12.68 -36.88 -31.04
CA LYS A 33 -12.64 -38.16 -31.76
C LYS A 33 -11.31 -38.89 -31.54
N ILE A 34 -10.19 -38.16 -31.44
CA ILE A 34 -8.88 -38.74 -31.15
C ILE A 34 -8.88 -39.35 -29.74
N ILE A 35 -9.38 -38.64 -28.73
CA ILE A 35 -9.50 -39.17 -27.35
C ILE A 35 -10.38 -40.42 -27.32
N LEU A 36 -11.55 -40.36 -27.95
CA LEU A 36 -12.50 -41.48 -27.93
C LEU A 36 -11.91 -42.73 -28.59
N LEU A 37 -11.09 -42.56 -29.62
CA LEU A 37 -10.35 -43.67 -30.23
C LEU A 37 -9.23 -44.17 -29.31
N PHE A 38 -8.49 -43.28 -28.62
CA PHE A 38 -7.47 -43.68 -27.65
C PHE A 38 -8.00 -44.44 -26.42
N ASN A 39 -9.28 -44.27 -26.08
CA ASN A 39 -9.94 -45.03 -25.02
C ASN A 39 -10.34 -46.45 -25.45
N LYS A 40 -10.26 -46.76 -26.75
CA LYS A 40 -10.34 -48.14 -27.23
C LYS A 40 -8.94 -48.74 -27.12
N ASP A 41 -8.83 -49.99 -26.67
CA ASP A 41 -7.54 -50.69 -26.55
C ASP A 41 -6.86 -50.82 -27.93
N ILE A 42 -6.04 -49.82 -28.27
CA ILE A 42 -5.28 -49.80 -29.52
C ILE A 42 -3.97 -50.56 -29.28
N PRO A 43 -3.66 -51.59 -30.09
CA PRO A 43 -2.40 -52.30 -29.98
C PRO A 43 -1.22 -51.37 -30.28
N ILE A 44 -0.39 -51.14 -29.26
CA ILE A 44 0.84 -50.36 -29.34
C ILE A 44 1.98 -51.30 -29.73
N THR A 45 2.62 -51.04 -30.87
CA THR A 45 3.84 -51.72 -31.34
C THR A 45 5.02 -50.75 -31.24
N GLU A 46 6.26 -51.25 -31.17
CA GLU A 46 7.46 -50.40 -31.17
C GLU A 46 7.48 -49.41 -32.35
N SER A 47 6.96 -49.82 -33.52
CA SER A 47 6.92 -48.99 -34.71
C SER A 47 5.91 -47.83 -34.68
N ASN A 48 4.89 -47.88 -33.83
CA ASN A 48 3.82 -46.85 -33.78
C ASN A 48 3.78 -46.09 -32.44
N LYS A 49 4.54 -46.53 -31.44
CA LYS A 49 4.58 -45.97 -30.08
C LYS A 49 4.90 -44.46 -30.08
N GLU A 50 5.95 -44.06 -30.78
CA GLU A 50 6.40 -42.65 -30.82
C GLU A 50 5.37 -41.73 -31.52
N TYR A 51 4.71 -42.24 -32.57
CA TYR A 51 3.61 -41.55 -33.23
C TYR A 51 2.38 -41.42 -32.32
N ILE A 52 2.03 -42.48 -31.58
CA ILE A 52 0.92 -42.46 -30.63
C ILE A 52 1.19 -41.45 -29.50
N GLU A 53 2.39 -41.44 -28.93
CA GLU A 53 2.78 -40.52 -27.86
C GLU A 53 2.78 -39.05 -28.33
N SER A 54 3.30 -38.77 -29.52
CA SER A 54 3.29 -37.40 -30.08
C SER A 54 1.87 -36.90 -30.39
N ILE A 55 0.98 -37.76 -30.90
CA ILE A 55 -0.43 -37.42 -31.13
C ILE A 55 -1.16 -37.22 -29.80
N LYS A 56 -0.93 -38.08 -28.79
CA LYS A 56 -1.47 -37.90 -27.44
C LYS A 56 -1.04 -36.56 -26.85
N LYS A 57 0.27 -36.28 -26.85
CA LYS A 57 0.83 -35.02 -26.35
C LYS A 57 0.20 -33.80 -27.04
N TYR A 58 0.18 -33.78 -28.37
CA TYR A 58 -0.47 -32.71 -29.13
C TYR A 58 -1.95 -32.55 -28.76
N THR A 59 -2.68 -33.66 -28.62
CA THR A 59 -4.12 -33.64 -28.30
C THR A 59 -4.35 -33.08 -26.90
N TYR A 60 -3.60 -33.54 -25.90
CA TYR A 60 -3.69 -33.05 -24.53
C TYR A 60 -3.31 -31.56 -24.44
N GLU A 61 -2.17 -31.15 -24.99
CA GLU A 61 -1.72 -29.76 -24.95
C GLU A 61 -2.75 -28.80 -25.55
N ASN A 62 -3.36 -29.16 -26.69
CA ASN A 62 -4.37 -28.33 -27.33
C ASN A 62 -5.69 -28.30 -26.57
N ILE A 63 -6.11 -29.42 -25.97
CA ILE A 63 -7.31 -29.45 -25.12
C ILE A 63 -7.08 -28.64 -23.85
N SER A 64 -5.96 -28.82 -23.16
CA SER A 64 -5.58 -28.01 -22.00
C SER A 64 -5.52 -26.53 -22.36
N TYR A 65 -4.93 -26.17 -23.51
CA TYR A 65 -4.94 -24.78 -24.00
C TYR A 65 -6.36 -24.26 -24.23
N LEU A 66 -7.24 -25.04 -24.89
CA LEU A 66 -8.61 -24.64 -25.15
C LEU A 66 -9.43 -24.48 -23.86
N ILE A 67 -9.25 -25.40 -22.90
CA ILE A 67 -9.87 -25.37 -21.57
C ILE A 67 -9.39 -24.11 -20.83
N ASN A 68 -8.08 -23.88 -20.74
CA ASN A 68 -7.51 -22.70 -20.08
C ASN A 68 -7.96 -21.40 -20.77
N LYS A 69 -8.13 -21.40 -22.10
CA LYS A 69 -8.66 -20.27 -22.86
C LYS A 69 -10.15 -20.05 -22.64
N SER A 70 -10.95 -21.11 -22.48
CA SER A 70 -12.36 -20.98 -22.11
C SER A 70 -12.53 -20.53 -20.66
N LEU A 71 -11.74 -21.08 -19.74
CA LEU A 71 -11.71 -20.69 -18.33
C LEU A 71 -11.29 -19.23 -18.16
N SER A 72 -10.26 -18.77 -18.89
CA SER A 72 -9.88 -17.35 -18.84
C SER A 72 -10.95 -16.43 -19.43
N LYS A 73 -11.67 -16.86 -20.47
CA LYS A 73 -12.79 -16.09 -21.04
C LYS A 73 -14.03 -16.10 -20.13
N SER A 74 -14.39 -17.24 -19.54
CA SER A 74 -15.50 -17.35 -18.58
C SER A 74 -15.19 -16.54 -17.33
N ASN A 75 -13.96 -16.61 -16.82
CA ASN A 75 -13.53 -15.79 -15.69
C ASN A 75 -13.60 -14.31 -16.06
N LYS A 76 -13.17 -13.89 -17.26
CA LYS A 76 -13.30 -12.50 -17.70
C LYS A 76 -14.76 -12.04 -17.79
N LEU A 77 -15.67 -12.88 -18.29
CA LEU A 77 -17.11 -12.55 -18.38
C LEU A 77 -17.79 -12.55 -17.00
N ALA A 78 -17.48 -13.52 -16.14
CA ALA A 78 -17.93 -13.57 -14.75
C ALA A 78 -17.44 -12.32 -13.99
N ASN A 79 -16.16 -11.97 -14.16
CA ASN A 79 -15.54 -10.78 -13.62
C ASN A 79 -16.19 -9.49 -14.15
N MET A 80 -16.60 -9.43 -15.42
CA MET A 80 -17.35 -8.27 -15.92
C MET A 80 -18.78 -8.24 -15.38
N GLY A 81 -19.39 -9.40 -15.15
CA GLY A 81 -20.70 -9.56 -14.52
C GLY A 81 -20.74 -9.04 -13.08
N VAL A 82 -19.63 -9.10 -12.34
CA VAL A 82 -19.58 -8.60 -10.95
C VAL A 82 -19.97 -7.12 -10.84
N PHE A 83 -19.60 -6.28 -11.82
CA PHE A 83 -19.94 -4.86 -11.82
C PHE A 83 -21.44 -4.62 -12.05
N ASN A 84 -22.08 -5.48 -12.84
CA ASN A 84 -23.52 -5.41 -13.09
C ASN A 84 -24.29 -5.85 -11.83
N LEU A 85 -23.88 -6.97 -11.21
CA LEU A 85 -24.48 -7.45 -9.96
C LEU A 85 -24.41 -6.42 -8.85
N ILE A 86 -23.27 -5.71 -8.72
CA ILE A 86 -23.11 -4.61 -7.76
C ILE A 86 -24.06 -3.46 -8.08
N SER A 87 -24.19 -3.10 -9.36
CA SER A 87 -25.08 -2.00 -9.79
C SER A 87 -26.56 -2.34 -9.62
N GLU A 88 -26.92 -3.63 -9.69
CA GLU A 88 -28.28 -4.15 -9.48
C GLU A 88 -28.61 -4.39 -8.00
N GLY A 89 -27.62 -4.28 -7.09
CA GLY A 89 -27.80 -4.54 -5.66
C GLY A 89 -27.99 -6.03 -5.33
N ASN A 90 -27.55 -6.94 -6.20
CA ASN A 90 -27.77 -8.37 -6.05
C ASN A 90 -26.79 -9.00 -5.04
N LEU A 91 -27.07 -8.77 -3.74
CA LEU A 91 -26.25 -9.24 -2.62
C LEU A 91 -26.14 -10.77 -2.58
N GLU A 92 -27.21 -11.49 -2.92
CA GLU A 92 -27.27 -12.96 -2.86
C GLU A 92 -26.24 -13.59 -3.81
N CYS A 93 -26.18 -13.13 -5.06
CA CYS A 93 -25.22 -13.64 -6.03
C CYS A 93 -23.76 -13.24 -5.73
N ILE A 94 -23.53 -12.09 -5.08
CA ILE A 94 -22.19 -11.62 -4.69
C ILE A 94 -21.67 -12.39 -3.46
N THR A 95 -22.57 -12.78 -2.57
CA THR A 95 -22.24 -13.46 -1.30
C THR A 95 -22.18 -14.97 -1.42
N ASP A 96 -22.70 -15.55 -2.51
CA ASP A 96 -22.60 -16.98 -2.83
C ASP A 96 -21.16 -17.51 -2.66
N THR A 97 -21.01 -18.64 -1.96
CA THR A 97 -19.74 -19.28 -1.64
C THR A 97 -19.06 -19.90 -2.85
N ASP A 98 -19.83 -20.24 -3.88
CA ASP A 98 -19.31 -20.83 -5.11
C ASP A 98 -18.87 -19.78 -6.14
N SER A 99 -19.06 -18.48 -5.83
CA SER A 99 -18.67 -17.39 -6.71
C SER A 99 -17.16 -17.15 -6.71
N THR A 100 -16.55 -17.13 -7.90
CA THR A 100 -15.10 -16.93 -8.12
C THR A 100 -14.82 -15.60 -8.83
N TYR A 101 -15.43 -14.51 -8.32
CA TYR A 101 -15.19 -13.17 -8.85
C TYR A 101 -13.83 -12.63 -8.40
N ASN A 102 -13.14 -11.94 -9.31
CA ASN A 102 -11.95 -11.19 -8.99
C ASN A 102 -12.32 -9.71 -8.72
N TYR A 103 -12.11 -9.25 -7.50
CA TYR A 103 -12.40 -7.87 -7.07
C TYR A 103 -11.23 -6.89 -7.24
N GLU A 104 -10.09 -7.34 -7.78
CA GLU A 104 -8.91 -6.53 -8.13
C GLU A 104 -8.88 -6.14 -9.63
N ILE A 105 -9.95 -6.42 -10.39
CA ILE A 105 -10.09 -6.00 -11.80
C ILE A 105 -10.54 -4.54 -11.91
N TYR A 106 -10.42 -3.97 -13.10
CA TYR A 106 -10.89 -2.61 -13.39
C TYR A 106 -11.94 -2.58 -14.49
N ASN A 107 -13.00 -1.77 -14.32
CA ASN A 107 -13.95 -1.46 -15.39
C ASN A 107 -13.36 -0.43 -16.39
N ASN A 108 -14.21 0.04 -17.32
CA ASN A 108 -13.85 1.03 -18.33
C ASN A 108 -13.53 2.41 -17.73
N GLU A 109 -14.10 2.74 -16.56
CA GLU A 109 -13.84 3.96 -15.79
C GLU A 109 -12.59 3.81 -14.90
N GLY A 110 -11.95 2.63 -14.89
CA GLY A 110 -10.80 2.37 -14.05
C GLY A 110 -11.12 2.03 -12.60
N LEU A 111 -12.38 1.83 -12.25
CA LEU A 111 -12.83 1.47 -10.91
C LEU A 111 -12.72 -0.03 -10.67
N THR A 112 -12.34 -0.42 -9.45
CA THR A 112 -12.51 -1.80 -8.99
C THR A 112 -13.98 -2.07 -8.62
N PRO A 113 -14.41 -3.33 -8.52
CA PRO A 113 -15.73 -3.66 -8.00
C PRO A 113 -16.05 -2.98 -6.67
N LEU A 114 -15.11 -2.92 -5.72
CA LEU A 114 -15.34 -2.24 -4.43
C LEU A 114 -15.51 -0.72 -4.59
N HIS A 115 -14.81 -0.08 -5.53
CA HIS A 115 -15.04 1.34 -5.86
C HIS A 115 -16.43 1.54 -6.48
N ARG A 116 -16.92 0.56 -7.26
CA ARG A 116 -18.28 0.63 -7.81
C ARG A 116 -19.33 0.58 -6.71
N CYS A 117 -19.13 -0.17 -5.62
CA CYS A 117 -20.04 -0.18 -4.48
C CYS A 117 -20.21 1.21 -3.85
N ILE A 118 -19.17 2.04 -3.85
CA ILE A 118 -19.23 3.42 -3.34
C ILE A 118 -20.18 4.28 -4.18
N ASN A 119 -20.14 4.15 -5.51
CA ASN A 119 -21.08 4.87 -6.40
C ASN A 119 -22.54 4.43 -6.20
N VAL A 120 -22.77 3.20 -5.74
CA VAL A 120 -24.11 2.68 -5.44
C VAL A 120 -24.62 3.23 -4.10
N GLY A 121 -23.73 3.59 -3.17
CA GLY A 121 -24.08 4.14 -1.86
C GLY A 121 -24.58 3.09 -0.84
N ASP A 122 -24.75 1.84 -1.26
CA ASP A 122 -25.15 0.74 -0.38
C ASP A 122 -23.92 0.05 0.25
N THR A 123 -23.73 0.27 1.55
CA THR A 123 -22.63 -0.30 2.33
C THR A 123 -22.82 -1.78 2.67
N ALA A 124 -24.00 -2.38 2.43
CA ALA A 124 -24.26 -3.79 2.71
C ALA A 124 -23.35 -4.71 1.89
N ILE A 125 -23.13 -4.38 0.61
CA ILE A 125 -22.25 -5.14 -0.28
C ILE A 125 -20.79 -5.02 0.20
N LEU A 126 -20.32 -3.81 0.55
CA LEU A 126 -18.97 -3.61 1.07
C LEU A 126 -18.72 -4.41 2.35
N LYS A 127 -19.70 -4.44 3.25
CA LYS A 127 -19.60 -5.19 4.51
C LYS A 127 -19.38 -6.69 4.27
N GLU A 128 -20.14 -7.30 3.36
CA GLU A 128 -20.00 -8.73 3.08
C GLU A 128 -18.70 -9.04 2.32
N LEU A 129 -18.24 -8.17 1.43
CA LEU A 129 -16.95 -8.33 0.76
C LEU A 129 -15.76 -8.27 1.73
N PHE A 130 -15.78 -7.35 2.70
CA PHE A 130 -14.74 -7.31 3.74
C PHE A 130 -14.72 -8.56 4.62
N LYS A 131 -15.88 -9.17 4.91
CA LYS A 131 -15.93 -10.46 5.61
C LYS A 131 -15.29 -11.60 4.80
N LYS A 132 -15.34 -11.52 3.47
CA LYS A 132 -14.67 -12.47 2.57
C LYS A 132 -13.15 -12.25 2.46
N GLY A 133 -12.60 -11.23 3.13
CA GLY A 133 -11.17 -10.95 3.16
C GLY A 133 -10.70 -9.98 2.07
N GLU A 134 -11.62 -9.29 1.40
CA GLU A 134 -11.26 -8.23 0.46
C GLU A 134 -10.58 -7.06 1.17
N LYS A 135 -9.61 -6.45 0.49
CA LYS A 135 -8.76 -5.39 1.05
C LYS A 135 -9.50 -4.05 1.07
N ILE A 136 -9.50 -3.38 2.23
CA ILE A 136 -10.13 -2.06 2.42
C ILE A 136 -9.34 -0.90 1.77
N ASP A 137 -8.07 -1.14 1.43
CA ASP A 137 -7.12 -0.18 0.87
C ASP A 137 -6.81 -0.43 -0.62
N LEU A 138 -7.69 -1.14 -1.34
CA LEU A 138 -7.56 -1.28 -2.79
C LEU A 138 -7.56 0.07 -3.48
N VAL A 139 -6.76 0.18 -4.54
CA VAL A 139 -6.68 1.39 -5.36
C VAL A 139 -7.31 1.18 -6.74
N ASN A 140 -8.01 2.21 -7.24
CA ASN A 140 -8.50 2.25 -8.62
C ASN A 140 -7.33 2.53 -9.62
N LYS A 141 -7.60 2.57 -10.93
CA LYS A 141 -6.57 2.88 -11.95
C LYS A 141 -5.92 4.25 -11.78
N ASP A 142 -6.64 5.20 -11.20
CA ASP A 142 -6.15 6.55 -10.91
C ASP A 142 -5.34 6.60 -9.60
N GLY A 143 -5.23 5.46 -8.90
CA GLY A 143 -4.49 5.30 -7.66
C GLY A 143 -5.28 5.65 -6.39
N HIS A 144 -6.57 5.92 -6.50
CA HIS A 144 -7.39 6.34 -5.35
C HIS A 144 -7.78 5.14 -4.50
N THR A 145 -7.66 5.23 -3.18
CA THR A 145 -8.25 4.23 -2.28
C THR A 145 -9.77 4.34 -2.21
N LEU A 146 -10.42 3.34 -1.62
CA LEU A 146 -11.87 3.37 -1.35
C LEU A 146 -12.27 4.62 -0.55
N LEU A 147 -11.48 4.99 0.46
CA LEU A 147 -11.81 6.15 1.30
C LEU A 147 -11.67 7.46 0.53
N GLU A 148 -10.60 7.63 -0.24
CA GLU A 148 -10.42 8.81 -1.09
C GLU A 148 -11.51 8.95 -2.14
N TYR A 149 -11.88 7.84 -2.77
CA TYR A 149 -12.94 7.85 -3.76
C TYR A 149 -14.30 8.20 -3.11
N ALA A 150 -14.59 7.69 -1.90
CA ALA A 150 -15.77 8.09 -1.14
C ALA A 150 -15.78 9.60 -0.79
N CYS A 151 -14.62 10.16 -0.45
CA CYS A 151 -14.46 11.60 -0.24
C CYS A 151 -14.74 12.41 -1.53
N LEU A 152 -14.27 11.94 -2.69
CA LEU A 152 -14.57 12.58 -3.98
C LEU A 152 -16.06 12.54 -4.33
N GLN A 153 -16.74 11.44 -4.01
CA GLN A 153 -18.19 11.29 -4.20
C GLN A 153 -19.01 12.08 -3.17
N GLN A 154 -18.36 12.63 -2.12
CA GLN A 154 -18.99 13.43 -1.07
C GLN A 154 -20.13 12.69 -0.34
N ASP A 155 -20.01 11.38 -0.15
CA ASP A 155 -21.00 10.56 0.57
C ASP A 155 -20.57 10.34 2.04
N PRO A 156 -21.17 11.06 3.02
CA PRO A 156 -20.77 10.96 4.42
C PRO A 156 -21.03 9.59 5.03
N ASN A 157 -22.04 8.85 4.54
CA ASN A 157 -22.41 7.55 5.08
C ASN A 157 -21.34 6.51 4.74
N VAL A 158 -20.87 6.53 3.48
CA VAL A 158 -19.80 5.64 3.03
C VAL A 158 -18.46 6.01 3.65
N ILE A 159 -18.15 7.31 3.80
CA ILE A 159 -16.95 7.78 4.48
C ILE A 159 -16.92 7.26 5.93
N LEU A 160 -17.99 7.48 6.70
CA LEU A 160 -18.09 7.02 8.08
C LEU A 160 -18.01 5.49 8.18
N PHE A 161 -18.67 4.78 7.25
CA PHE A 161 -18.61 3.32 7.19
C PHE A 161 -17.18 2.82 6.99
N LEU A 162 -16.44 3.36 6.01
CA LEU A 162 -15.07 2.93 5.71
C LEU A 162 -14.13 3.22 6.89
N ILE A 163 -14.23 4.39 7.50
CA ILE A 163 -13.44 4.75 8.70
C ILE A 163 -13.69 3.73 9.83
N ASN A 164 -14.96 3.40 10.10
CA ASN A 164 -15.33 2.44 11.15
C ASN A 164 -14.84 1.01 10.87
N HIS A 165 -14.59 0.66 9.62
CA HIS A 165 -14.06 -0.66 9.22
C HIS A 165 -12.54 -0.67 9.08
N GLY A 166 -11.85 0.39 9.53
CA GLY A 166 -10.39 0.45 9.57
C GLY A 166 -9.75 0.95 8.28
N ALA A 167 -10.50 1.64 7.41
CA ALA A 167 -9.90 2.36 6.29
C ALA A 167 -8.97 3.44 6.83
N ASP A 168 -7.69 3.33 6.49
CA ASP A 168 -6.67 4.24 6.98
C ASP A 168 -6.68 5.53 6.14
N MET A 169 -7.06 6.66 6.75
CA MET A 169 -6.93 7.99 6.14
C MET A 169 -5.49 8.33 5.73
N LYS A 170 -4.49 7.62 6.30
CA LYS A 170 -3.06 7.81 6.02
C LYS A 170 -2.56 6.97 4.83
N LYS A 171 -3.34 6.00 4.33
CA LYS A 171 -2.99 5.30 3.10
C LYS A 171 -3.48 6.12 1.90
N HIS A 172 -2.51 6.81 1.29
CA HIS A 172 -2.55 7.29 -0.09
C HIS A 172 -3.36 8.55 -0.42
N LEU A 173 -3.30 9.59 0.40
CA LEU A 173 -3.59 10.96 -0.08
C LEU A 173 -2.59 11.38 -1.19
N TYR A 174 -2.92 11.04 -2.44
CA TYR A 174 -2.46 11.56 -3.73
C TYR A 174 -1.06 12.17 -3.84
N PHE A 175 -0.17 11.49 -4.56
CA PHE A 175 0.94 12.14 -5.27
C PHE A 175 1.00 11.73 -6.74
N ARG A 176 0.45 12.57 -7.63
CA ARG A 176 0.57 12.43 -9.09
C ARG A 176 1.86 13.09 -9.60
N ASN A 177 2.70 12.30 -10.30
CA ASN A 177 3.64 12.66 -11.39
C ASN A 177 4.63 11.50 -11.75
N ASN A 178 4.16 10.27 -11.98
CA ASN A 178 5.00 9.11 -12.40
C ASN A 178 6.19 8.75 -11.48
N ILE A 179 6.18 9.17 -10.22
CA ILE A 179 7.24 8.84 -9.25
C ILE A 179 6.91 7.49 -8.61
N LYS A 180 7.80 6.51 -8.76
CA LYS A 180 7.65 5.17 -8.18
C LYS A 180 8.47 5.11 -6.89
N LEU A 181 7.79 5.11 -5.74
CA LEU A 181 8.43 5.15 -4.43
C LEU A 181 8.71 3.74 -3.88
N HIS A 182 9.94 3.50 -3.44
CA HIS A 182 10.27 2.49 -2.43
C HIS A 182 10.66 3.26 -1.16
N LEU A 183 9.74 3.37 -0.21
CA LEU A 183 10.00 4.11 1.03
C LEU A 183 10.78 3.23 2.01
N ALA A 184 11.94 3.74 2.44
CA ALA A 184 12.66 3.27 3.62
C ALA A 184 12.29 4.07 4.89
N ILE A 185 11.30 4.96 4.79
CA ILE A 185 10.85 5.93 5.80
C ILE A 185 9.42 5.57 6.21
N ASN A 186 9.15 5.53 7.52
CA ASN A 186 7.89 4.99 8.07
C ASN A 186 6.80 6.05 8.32
N ASP A 187 6.98 7.31 7.89
CA ASP A 187 6.06 8.42 8.18
C ASP A 187 5.71 9.26 6.95
N ILE A 188 4.40 9.43 6.69
CA ILE A 188 3.83 10.19 5.58
C ILE A 188 4.09 11.69 5.72
N ASP A 189 4.12 12.19 6.96
CA ASP A 189 4.35 13.59 7.23
C ASP A 189 5.76 13.99 6.79
N THR A 190 6.75 13.11 7.04
CA THR A 190 8.15 13.30 6.60
C THR A 190 8.26 13.36 5.07
N ALA A 191 7.56 12.49 4.34
CA ALA A 191 7.57 12.49 2.88
C ALA A 191 6.94 13.76 2.29
N ASN A 192 5.87 14.27 2.91
CA ASN A 192 5.21 15.49 2.49
C ASN A 192 6.09 16.72 2.69
N ILE A 193 6.75 16.82 3.85
CA ILE A 193 7.69 17.90 4.15
C ILE A 193 8.89 17.84 3.19
N ALA A 194 9.40 16.64 2.91
CA ALA A 194 10.47 16.47 1.95
C ALA A 194 10.09 16.97 0.55
N LYS A 195 8.85 16.69 0.13
CA LYS A 195 8.31 17.19 -1.13
C LYS A 195 8.14 18.72 -1.14
N ILE A 196 7.68 19.32 -0.03
CA ILE A 196 7.62 20.79 0.10
C ILE A 196 9.00 21.38 -0.16
N CYS A 197 10.04 20.81 0.45
CA CYS A 197 11.42 21.23 0.21
C CYS A 197 11.81 21.11 -1.27
N LEU A 198 11.48 20.00 -1.94
CA LEU A 198 11.84 19.79 -3.35
C LEU A 198 11.14 20.74 -4.34
N ILE A 199 9.91 21.16 -4.06
CA ILE A 199 9.13 22.05 -4.93
C ILE A 199 9.53 23.50 -4.73
N ASP A 200 10.08 23.81 -3.56
CA ASP A 200 10.33 25.18 -3.17
C ASP A 200 11.40 25.85 -4.05
N LYS A 201 11.11 27.08 -4.49
CA LYS A 201 11.99 27.82 -5.41
C LYS A 201 13.25 28.28 -4.68
N GLU A 202 14.39 28.24 -5.39
CA GLU A 202 15.68 28.74 -4.89
C GLU A 202 15.56 30.14 -4.30
N SER A 203 16.12 30.32 -3.10
CA SER A 203 16.26 31.62 -2.45
C SER A 203 17.67 32.18 -2.69
N SER A 204 17.81 33.51 -2.70
CA SER A 204 19.11 34.19 -2.76
C SER A 204 19.91 34.04 -1.47
N ASP A 205 19.19 33.91 -0.35
CA ASP A 205 19.75 33.96 0.99
C ASP A 205 19.84 32.54 1.54
N LYS A 206 20.98 31.86 1.31
CA LYS A 206 21.17 30.49 1.78
C LYS A 206 21.59 30.47 3.25
N ILE A 207 20.97 29.59 4.02
CA ILE A 207 21.37 29.29 5.39
C ILE A 207 22.35 28.12 5.36
N ASP A 208 23.45 28.26 6.10
CA ASP A 208 24.39 27.15 6.26
C ASP A 208 23.83 26.07 7.20
N LEU A 209 23.51 24.90 6.65
CA LEU A 209 23.03 23.74 7.38
C LEU A 209 24.06 22.59 7.41
N ASN A 210 25.32 22.83 7.05
CA ASN A 210 26.35 21.79 6.93
C ASN A 210 26.59 20.96 8.19
N PHE A 211 26.23 21.47 9.38
CA PHE A 211 26.29 20.71 10.64
C PHE A 211 25.44 19.42 10.60
N LEU A 212 24.41 19.35 9.74
CA LEU A 212 23.59 18.14 9.57
C LEU A 212 24.41 16.96 9.04
N PHE A 213 25.54 17.20 8.35
CA PHE A 213 26.43 16.14 7.90
C PHE A 213 27.18 15.42 9.03
N GLU A 214 27.20 15.98 10.24
CA GLU A 214 27.70 15.27 11.43
C GLU A 214 26.79 14.10 11.82
N TYR A 215 25.50 14.15 11.42
CA TYR A 215 24.47 13.19 11.80
C TYR A 215 23.95 12.36 10.62
N ILE A 216 23.88 12.94 9.42
CA ILE A 216 23.31 12.30 8.23
C ILE A 216 24.41 12.17 7.16
N THR A 217 24.69 10.93 6.75
CA THR A 217 25.71 10.69 5.71
C THR A 217 25.28 11.34 4.39
N PRO A 218 26.19 12.01 3.65
CA PRO A 218 25.85 12.70 2.39
C PRO A 218 25.15 11.81 1.35
N THR A 219 25.51 10.53 1.27
CA THR A 219 24.96 9.55 0.32
C THR A 219 23.64 8.91 0.79
N THR A 220 23.09 9.35 1.93
CA THR A 220 21.82 8.83 2.45
C THR A 220 20.71 9.18 1.47
N LYS A 221 20.01 8.16 0.95
CA LYS A 221 18.84 8.39 0.09
C LYS A 221 17.68 8.90 0.92
N ILE A 222 17.05 9.99 0.47
CA ILE A 222 15.93 10.61 1.20
C ILE A 222 14.60 9.88 1.01
N GLY A 223 14.56 8.83 0.18
CA GLY A 223 13.35 8.05 -0.11
C GLY A 223 12.44 8.66 -1.19
N LEU A 224 12.84 9.79 -1.80
CA LEU A 224 12.22 10.39 -2.98
C LEU A 224 13.23 10.30 -4.13
N ASP A 225 12.94 9.46 -5.12
CA ASP A 225 13.84 9.12 -6.24
C ASP A 225 15.24 8.64 -5.76
N ASP A 226 16.27 8.87 -6.58
CA ASP A 226 17.68 8.61 -6.25
C ASP A 226 18.37 9.83 -5.64
N ILE A 227 17.61 10.74 -5.02
CA ILE A 227 18.15 11.97 -4.42
C ILE A 227 18.92 11.63 -3.15
N GLU A 228 20.17 12.08 -3.11
CA GLU A 228 21.06 11.98 -1.95
C GLU A 228 20.90 13.20 -1.04
N PHE A 229 21.14 13.02 0.26
CA PHE A 229 21.01 14.08 1.26
C PHE A 229 21.89 15.30 0.96
N LYS A 230 23.07 15.09 0.36
CA LYS A 230 23.97 16.17 -0.06
C LYS A 230 23.34 17.16 -1.04
N ASP A 231 22.42 16.68 -1.88
CA ASP A 231 21.72 17.49 -2.87
C ASP A 231 20.46 18.09 -2.24
N PHE A 232 19.81 17.30 -1.36
CA PHE A 232 18.59 17.69 -0.68
C PHE A 232 18.75 18.78 0.37
N ILE A 233 19.92 18.89 1.03
CA ILE A 233 20.18 19.89 2.08
C ILE A 233 19.97 21.34 1.60
N ASN A 234 20.26 21.61 0.32
CA ASN A 234 20.03 22.91 -0.29
C ASN A 234 18.54 23.27 -0.32
N ASN A 235 17.68 22.29 -0.56
CA ASN A 235 16.23 22.47 -0.60
C ASN A 235 15.69 22.79 0.80
N ILE A 236 16.21 22.12 1.83
CA ILE A 236 15.89 22.46 3.23
C ILE A 236 16.33 23.89 3.54
N SER A 237 17.57 24.26 3.18
CA SER A 237 18.08 25.63 3.36
C SER A 237 17.17 26.67 2.70
N ASN A 238 16.70 26.41 1.47
CA ASN A 238 15.81 27.31 0.74
C ASN A 238 14.52 27.56 1.50
N VAL A 239 13.87 26.52 2.02
CA VAL A 239 12.66 26.65 2.82
C VAL A 239 12.93 27.44 4.11
N VAL A 240 13.97 27.06 4.86
CA VAL A 240 14.26 27.69 6.16
C VAL A 240 14.60 29.17 6.01
N SER A 241 15.28 29.55 4.92
CA SER A 241 15.65 30.95 4.64
C SER A 241 14.47 31.91 4.51
N LYS A 242 13.27 31.40 4.23
CA LYS A 242 12.06 32.21 4.06
C LYS A 242 11.44 32.62 5.39
N PHE A 243 11.84 31.99 6.49
CA PHE A 243 11.32 32.34 7.82
C PHE A 243 12.02 33.56 8.41
N PRO A 244 11.39 34.27 9.37
CA PRO A 244 12.07 35.29 10.16
C PRO A 244 13.31 34.74 10.88
N THR A 245 14.34 35.57 11.07
CA THR A 245 15.63 35.15 11.68
C THR A 245 15.47 34.44 13.03
N ASP A 246 14.51 34.86 13.86
CA ASP A 246 14.24 34.22 15.16
C ASP A 246 13.71 32.80 15.01
N SER A 247 12.84 32.56 14.01
CA SER A 247 12.33 31.22 13.67
C SER A 247 13.44 30.34 13.10
N GLN A 248 14.30 30.88 12.24
CA GLN A 248 15.47 30.17 11.71
C GLN A 248 16.38 29.69 12.86
N ASN A 249 16.71 30.59 13.79
CA ASN A 249 17.52 30.28 14.96
C ASN A 249 16.87 29.21 15.85
N SER A 250 15.54 29.29 16.01
CA SER A 250 14.77 28.32 16.79
C SER A 250 14.84 26.92 16.17
N ILE A 251 14.59 26.80 14.86
CA ILE A 251 14.68 25.53 14.12
C ILE A 251 16.08 24.91 14.27
N ILE A 252 17.13 25.70 14.03
CA ILE A 252 18.52 25.21 14.10
C ILE A 252 18.88 24.75 15.52
N THR A 253 18.40 25.47 16.54
CA THR A 253 18.63 25.11 17.94
C THR A 253 17.95 23.78 18.28
N ILE A 254 16.68 23.62 17.89
CA ILE A 254 15.91 22.37 18.06
C ILE A 254 16.65 21.21 17.39
N TRP A 255 17.09 21.37 16.14
CA TRP A 255 17.83 20.32 15.44
C TRP A 255 19.14 19.93 16.14
N LYS A 256 19.93 20.91 16.60
CA LYS A 256 21.18 20.61 17.31
C LYS A 256 20.91 19.84 18.61
N GLU A 257 19.91 20.25 19.36
CA GLU A 257 19.51 19.57 20.59
C GLU A 257 19.03 18.13 20.32
N GLU A 258 18.11 17.96 19.38
CA GLU A 258 17.50 16.66 19.10
C GLU A 258 18.45 15.66 18.43
N LEU A 259 19.30 16.11 17.51
CA LEU A 259 20.23 15.24 16.76
C LEU A 259 21.42 14.80 17.62
N SER A 260 21.90 15.66 18.53
CA SER A 260 23.02 15.34 19.44
C SER A 260 22.72 14.16 20.37
N TYR A 261 21.45 13.79 20.51
CA TYR A 261 21.00 12.78 21.44
C TYR A 261 21.01 11.37 20.83
N GLN A 262 21.94 10.52 21.29
CA GLN A 262 22.02 9.11 20.87
C GLN A 262 20.95 8.24 21.56
N LEU A 263 19.89 7.94 20.83
CA LEU A 263 18.82 7.05 21.26
C LEU A 263 19.22 5.58 21.12
N LYS A 264 19.68 4.98 22.21
CA LYS A 264 19.48 3.52 22.41
C LYS A 264 18.00 3.25 22.70
N ASN A 265 17.18 3.39 21.67
CA ASN A 265 15.90 2.71 21.39
C ASN A 265 14.99 2.30 22.58
N GLN A 266 14.47 3.24 23.39
CA GLN A 266 13.53 2.89 24.49
C GLN A 266 12.23 3.72 24.59
N LEU A 267 12.09 4.81 23.82
CA LEU A 267 10.94 5.74 23.95
C LEU A 267 10.13 5.91 22.65
N GLY A 268 10.42 5.12 21.61
CA GLY A 268 9.69 5.19 20.34
C GLY A 268 9.93 6.45 19.51
N CYS A 269 11.08 7.12 19.69
CA CYS A 269 11.52 8.22 18.83
C CYS A 269 11.79 7.73 17.39
N PRO A 270 11.73 8.63 16.38
CA PRO A 270 12.22 8.33 15.04
C PRO A 270 13.63 7.75 15.10
N THR A 271 13.86 6.66 14.37
CA THR A 271 15.18 6.00 14.32
C THR A 271 16.09 6.59 13.25
N ASN A 272 15.55 7.52 12.46
CA ASN A 272 16.21 8.15 11.34
C ASN A 272 16.36 9.66 11.61
N TYR A 273 17.59 10.16 11.56
CA TYR A 273 17.89 11.57 11.75
C TYR A 273 17.23 12.48 10.71
N LEU A 274 17.01 12.01 9.48
CA LEU A 274 16.30 12.77 8.45
C LEU A 274 14.82 13.01 8.81
N GLU A 275 14.16 12.01 9.41
CA GLU A 275 12.78 12.14 9.91
C GLU A 275 12.71 13.22 11.00
N ILE A 276 13.68 13.24 11.92
CA ILE A 276 13.77 14.25 12.97
C ILE A 276 13.91 15.65 12.38
N VAL A 277 14.80 15.82 11.39
CA VAL A 277 15.00 17.11 10.73
C VAL A 277 13.70 17.62 10.12
N LEU A 278 13.05 16.78 9.33
CA LEU A 278 11.85 17.16 8.58
C LEU A 278 10.66 17.43 9.52
N MET A 279 10.40 16.55 10.48
CA MET A 279 9.26 16.71 11.40
C MET A 279 9.34 17.99 12.25
N ASN A 280 10.55 18.44 12.60
CA ASN A 280 10.74 19.68 13.34
C ASN A 280 10.54 20.96 12.49
N MET A 281 10.39 20.83 11.17
CA MET A 281 10.01 21.96 10.31
C MET A 281 8.52 22.25 10.36
N VAL A 282 7.70 21.27 10.74
CA VAL A 282 6.23 21.33 10.68
C VAL A 282 5.63 22.54 11.42
N PRO A 283 6.11 22.92 12.63
CA PRO A 283 5.56 24.10 13.32
C PRO A 283 5.78 25.43 12.57
N PHE A 284 6.66 25.42 11.57
CA PHE A 284 7.11 26.63 10.86
C PHE A 284 6.58 26.71 9.43
N ILE A 285 6.30 25.58 8.77
CA ILE A 285 5.76 25.55 7.40
C ILE A 285 4.23 25.59 7.37
N GLU A 286 3.66 26.18 6.31
CA GLU A 286 2.24 26.06 6.01
C GLU A 286 1.96 24.64 5.52
N TYR A 287 1.40 23.82 6.40
CA TYR A 287 1.13 22.40 6.16
C TYR A 287 -0.36 22.15 6.29
N ASP A 288 -1.04 22.07 5.15
CA ASP A 288 -2.51 22.04 5.03
C ASP A 288 -3.17 20.76 5.55
N PHE A 289 -2.38 19.73 5.81
CA PHE A 289 -2.90 18.53 6.45
C PHE A 289 -2.97 18.78 7.95
N ASN A 290 -4.07 18.37 8.57
CA ASN A 290 -4.09 18.17 10.02
C ASN A 290 -3.00 17.14 10.33
N ILE A 291 -1.80 17.62 10.66
CA ILE A 291 -0.72 16.78 11.15
C ILE A 291 -1.36 15.95 12.22
N SER A 292 -0.98 14.68 12.30
CA SER A 292 -1.20 13.98 13.55
C SER A 292 -0.30 14.68 14.58
N ASN A 293 -0.76 15.80 15.16
CA ASN A 293 -0.09 16.63 16.16
C ASN A 293 0.49 15.77 17.27
N ARG A 294 -0.06 14.56 17.42
CA ARG A 294 0.50 13.44 18.14
C ARG A 294 2.01 13.22 17.96
N ASN A 295 2.61 13.17 16.76
CA ASN A 295 4.04 12.80 16.64
C ASN A 295 4.96 13.92 17.13
N ILE A 296 4.69 15.17 16.75
CA ILE A 296 5.43 16.35 17.22
C ILE A 296 5.24 16.52 18.72
N LEU A 297 4.00 16.47 19.20
CA LEU A 297 3.67 16.53 20.61
C LEU A 297 4.29 15.37 21.40
N THR A 298 4.31 14.15 20.82
CA THR A 298 4.95 12.99 21.44
C THR A 298 6.45 13.22 21.52
N ASN A 299 7.10 13.75 20.48
CA ASN A 299 8.52 14.07 20.49
C ASN A 299 8.84 15.16 21.52
N GLU A 300 8.05 16.23 21.57
CA GLU A 300 8.20 17.33 22.52
C GLU A 300 8.01 16.85 23.97
N ILE A 301 6.96 16.08 24.24
CA ILE A 301 6.73 15.43 25.53
C ILE A 301 7.89 14.48 25.87
N ILE A 302 8.38 13.68 24.92
CA ILE A 302 9.54 12.80 25.14
C ILE A 302 10.78 13.62 25.53
N ILE A 303 11.04 14.77 24.90
CA ILE A 303 12.17 15.65 25.20
C ILE A 303 12.02 16.25 26.60
N LEU A 304 10.83 16.74 26.95
CA LEU A 304 10.55 17.23 28.29
C LEU A 304 10.76 16.15 29.35
N ILE A 305 10.24 14.94 29.10
CA ILE A 305 10.46 13.78 29.97
C ILE A 305 11.95 13.53 30.16
N LYS A 306 12.74 13.55 29.07
CA LYS A 306 14.19 13.34 29.10
C LYS A 306 14.93 14.44 29.88
N HIS A 307 14.62 15.71 29.66
CA HIS A 307 15.22 16.83 30.41
C HIS A 307 14.98 16.72 31.91
N LEU A 308 13.78 16.26 32.30
CA LEU A 308 13.43 16.06 33.70
C LEU A 308 14.15 14.85 34.29
N ILE A 309 14.31 13.76 33.53
CA ILE A 309 15.07 12.56 33.95
C ILE A 309 16.55 12.89 34.12
N LEU A 310 17.14 13.68 33.21
CA LEU A 310 18.53 14.14 33.30
C LEU A 310 18.77 14.98 34.56
N LYS A 311 17.86 15.92 34.86
CA LYS A 311 17.91 16.70 36.11
C LYS A 311 17.74 15.84 37.36
N ASN A 312 17.18 14.64 37.24
CA ASN A 312 16.95 13.70 38.34
C ASN A 312 17.93 12.51 38.36
N ASN A 313 19.11 12.63 37.72
CA ASN A 313 20.16 11.60 37.69
C ASN A 313 19.66 10.21 37.21
N TYR A 314 18.73 10.16 36.26
CA TYR A 314 18.18 8.92 35.70
C TYR A 314 17.38 8.05 36.68
N ILE A 315 16.98 8.57 37.84
CA ILE A 315 16.14 7.83 38.79
C ILE A 315 14.68 7.94 38.34
N PHE A 316 14.11 6.80 37.92
CA PHE A 316 12.73 6.70 37.48
C PHE A 316 11.90 5.86 38.47
N ASP A 317 11.43 6.49 39.55
CA ASP A 317 10.55 5.86 40.53
C ASP A 317 9.08 6.31 40.37
N ILE A 318 8.16 5.65 41.09
CA ILE A 318 6.72 5.95 41.02
C ILE A 318 6.43 7.41 41.40
N LYS A 319 7.21 7.97 42.33
CA LYS A 319 7.07 9.36 42.80
C LYS A 319 7.42 10.36 41.70
N PHE A 320 8.52 10.11 40.99
CA PHE A 320 8.97 10.90 39.85
C PHE A 320 7.98 10.84 38.68
N SER A 321 7.41 9.67 38.40
CA SER A 321 6.40 9.52 37.33
C SER A 321 5.18 10.42 37.52
N LYS A 322 4.73 10.62 38.76
CA LYS A 322 3.59 11.48 39.07
C LYS A 322 3.94 12.96 38.95
N GLN A 323 5.09 13.36 39.48
CA GLN A 323 5.61 14.74 39.37
C GLN A 323 5.83 15.17 37.92
N LEU A 324 6.22 14.23 37.07
CA LEU A 324 6.43 14.43 35.65
C LEU A 324 5.11 14.68 34.91
N ILE A 325 4.08 13.86 35.19
CA ILE A 325 2.74 14.03 34.62
C ILE A 325 2.15 15.38 35.03
N ASP A 326 2.26 15.73 36.32
CA ASP A 326 1.75 17.00 36.83
C ASP A 326 2.46 18.20 36.17
N LYS A 327 3.78 18.10 35.94
CA LYS A 327 4.54 19.14 35.26
C LYS A 327 4.18 19.29 33.79
N ILE A 328 4.10 18.18 33.05
CA ILE A 328 3.70 18.22 31.64
C ILE A 328 2.25 18.69 31.54
N TRP A 329 1.38 18.32 32.47
CA TRP A 329 0.02 18.86 32.51
C TRP A 329 0.01 20.37 32.67
N GLU A 330 0.77 20.95 33.59
CA GLU A 330 0.85 22.40 33.76
C GLU A 330 1.28 23.12 32.47
N ASP A 331 2.22 22.55 31.73
CA ASP A 331 2.73 23.12 30.48
C ASP A 331 1.70 23.03 29.32
N TYR A 332 0.87 21.98 29.26
CA TYR A 332 -0.07 21.73 28.14
C TYR A 332 -1.56 21.82 28.48
N LYS A 333 -1.96 22.15 29.71
CA LYS A 333 -3.37 22.15 30.17
C LYS A 333 -4.31 23.03 29.34
N ASN A 334 -3.77 24.06 28.69
CA ASN A 334 -4.53 24.98 27.84
C ASN A 334 -4.64 24.50 26.39
N ILE A 335 -3.92 23.43 26.03
CA ILE A 335 -3.77 22.93 24.65
C ILE A 335 -4.39 21.53 24.53
N LEU A 336 -4.29 20.69 25.57
CA LEU A 336 -4.71 19.29 25.56
C LEU A 336 -5.59 18.96 26.76
N SER A 337 -6.44 17.95 26.64
CA SER A 337 -7.15 17.39 27.79
C SER A 337 -6.24 16.49 28.62
N TYR A 338 -6.48 16.43 29.93
CA TYR A 338 -5.69 15.62 30.87
C TYR A 338 -5.68 14.13 30.48
N ASP A 339 -6.84 13.62 30.05
CA ASP A 339 -7.00 12.23 29.62
C ASP A 339 -6.17 11.91 28.38
N TYR A 340 -6.17 12.82 27.39
CA TYR A 340 -5.40 12.63 26.16
C TYR A 340 -3.90 12.70 26.41
N LEU A 341 -3.45 13.63 27.26
CA LEU A 341 -2.06 13.70 27.71
C LEU A 341 -1.65 12.43 28.45
N GLY A 342 -2.51 11.93 29.34
CA GLY A 342 -2.31 10.67 30.06
C GLY A 342 -2.15 9.47 29.11
N LEU A 343 -2.93 9.40 28.03
CA LEU A 343 -2.80 8.36 27.00
C LEU A 343 -1.46 8.44 26.26
N ILE A 344 -1.01 9.65 25.88
CA ILE A 344 0.28 9.85 25.22
C ILE A 344 1.43 9.43 26.14
N ILE A 345 1.43 9.93 27.38
CA ILE A 345 2.47 9.63 28.37
C ILE A 345 2.50 8.13 28.69
N ASN A 346 1.34 7.50 28.88
CA ASN A 346 1.26 6.06 29.11
C ASN A 346 1.75 5.25 27.90
N HIS A 347 1.42 5.69 26.67
CA HIS A 347 1.95 5.06 25.45
C HIS A 347 3.49 5.16 25.39
N ILE A 348 4.05 6.34 25.66
CA ILE A 348 5.51 6.54 25.73
C ILE A 348 6.14 5.61 26.77
N PHE A 349 5.59 5.55 27.99
CA PHE A 349 6.14 4.70 29.06
C PHE A 349 5.94 3.21 28.87
N SER A 350 4.87 2.79 28.20
CA SER A 350 4.66 1.36 27.89
C SER A 350 5.77 0.80 26.99
N LYS A 351 6.40 1.64 26.15
CA LYS A 351 7.57 1.27 25.33
C LYS A 351 8.87 1.18 26.11
N VAL A 352 8.96 1.83 27.28
CA VAL A 352 10.12 1.75 28.20
C VAL A 352 10.10 0.45 29.00
N ARG A 353 8.94 -0.20 29.13
CA ARG A 353 8.81 -1.47 29.87
C ARG A 353 9.11 -2.68 28.97
N GLN A 354 10.39 -2.95 28.79
CA GLN A 354 10.93 -4.31 28.68
C GLN A 354 12.36 -4.28 29.23
N LYS A 355 12.61 -5.14 30.23
CA LYS A 355 13.87 -5.27 30.96
C LYS A 355 15.06 -5.53 30.04
#